data_AF-A0A9X9F586-F1
#
_entry.id   AF-A0A9X9F586-F1
#
_cell.length_a   1.000
_cell.length_b   1.000
_cell.length_c   1.000
_cell.angle_alpha   90.00
_cell.angle_beta   90.00
_cell.angle_gamma   90.00
#
_symmetry.space_group_name_H-M   'P 1'
#
loop_
_entity.id
_entity.type
_entity.pdbx_description
1 polymer ?
#
loop_
_entity_poly.entity_id
_entity_poly.type
_entity_poly.pdbx_seq_one_letter_code
_entity_poly.pdbx_strand_id
1 'polypeptide(L)'
;AGYYSYAIDERWGLHTWKEFFVFCYSTLFGMLTHVVWDAFTHNTGYFVMKIALLQIELRSIPLYKYMQHGSTCVGLLLLLYVLWKYKDETGKDMIVALEKRKYWFSIIIVTAFIFIVHAFLDPYFHIFQIGGIIVSGLTSSFCGIVIVSIVYKARD
;
A
#
# COMPACT_ATOMS: atom_id res chain seq x y z
N ALA A 1 -5.79 -12.44 19.02
CA ALA A 1 -5.51 -11.82 17.70
C ALA A 1 -6.70 -12.03 16.77
N GLY A 2 -7.93 -12.02 17.33
CA GLY A 2 -9.18 -12.29 16.62
C GLY A 2 -9.86 -11.08 15.99
N TYR A 3 -9.28 -9.86 16.07
CA TYR A 3 -9.93 -8.63 15.60
C TYR A 3 -10.41 -8.61 14.14
N TYR A 4 -9.94 -9.50 13.28
CA TYR A 4 -10.42 -9.57 11.90
C TYR A 4 -10.60 -11.03 11.47
N SER A 5 -11.07 -11.89 12.38
CA SER A 5 -11.42 -13.30 12.14
C SER A 5 -12.32 -13.47 10.91
N TYR A 6 -13.32 -12.60 10.77
CA TYR A 6 -14.25 -12.57 9.63
C TYR A 6 -13.54 -12.43 8.27
N ALA A 7 -12.42 -11.72 8.21
CA ALA A 7 -11.67 -11.50 6.96
C ALA A 7 -10.89 -12.75 6.53
N ILE A 8 -10.72 -13.73 7.43
CA ILE A 8 -10.11 -15.03 7.17
C ILE A 8 -11.21 -16.06 6.80
N ASP A 9 -12.36 -15.99 7.45
CA ASP A 9 -13.47 -16.93 7.24
C ASP A 9 -14.25 -16.68 5.95
N GLU A 10 -14.35 -15.43 5.49
CA GLU A 10 -14.87 -15.14 4.16
C GLU A 10 -13.85 -15.60 3.10
N ARG A 11 -14.17 -16.71 2.43
CA ARG A 11 -13.39 -17.18 1.26
C ARG A 11 -13.38 -16.09 0.19
N TRP A 12 -12.25 -15.41 0.05
CA TRP A 12 -11.96 -14.58 -1.12
C TRP A 12 -12.03 -15.46 -2.37
N GLY A 13 -13.07 -15.29 -3.16
CA GLY A 13 -13.28 -16.08 -4.37
C GLY A 13 -14.00 -15.30 -5.45
N LEU A 14 -13.36 -15.21 -6.62
CA LEU A 14 -14.02 -14.86 -7.88
C LEU A 14 -14.57 -16.18 -8.45
N HIS A 15 -15.72 -16.60 -7.95
CA HIS A 15 -16.34 -17.87 -8.31
C HIS A 15 -17.16 -17.77 -9.59
N THR A 16 -17.55 -16.55 -9.98
CA THR A 16 -18.39 -16.31 -11.15
C THR A 16 -17.73 -15.33 -12.13
N TRP A 17 -18.07 -15.46 -13.42
CA TRP A 17 -17.69 -14.50 -14.45
C TRP A 17 -18.13 -13.07 -14.12
N LYS A 18 -19.30 -12.92 -13.47
CA LYS A 18 -19.80 -11.62 -13.01
C LYS A 18 -18.84 -10.99 -12.00
N GLU A 19 -18.43 -11.74 -10.98
CA GLU A 19 -17.47 -11.26 -9.98
C GLU A 19 -16.13 -10.89 -10.61
N PHE A 20 -15.64 -11.70 -11.56
CA PHE A 20 -14.43 -11.40 -12.32
C PHE A 20 -14.54 -10.07 -13.08
N PHE A 21 -15.63 -9.87 -13.84
CA PHE A 21 -15.84 -8.62 -14.58
C PHE A 21 -15.98 -7.41 -13.64
N VAL A 22 -16.70 -7.55 -12.53
CA VAL A 22 -16.83 -6.50 -11.51
C VAL A 22 -15.46 -6.16 -10.92
N PHE A 23 -14.64 -7.16 -10.61
CA PHE A 23 -13.28 -6.95 -10.13
C PHE A 23 -12.41 -6.21 -11.16
N CYS A 24 -12.43 -6.65 -12.42
CA CYS A 24 -11.65 -6.01 -13.49
C CYS A 24 -12.07 -4.55 -13.72
N TYR A 25 -13.37 -4.28 -13.84
CA TYR A 25 -13.85 -2.90 -14.00
C TYR A 25 -13.51 -2.03 -12.78
N SER A 26 -13.69 -2.55 -11.56
CA SER A 26 -13.43 -1.79 -10.34
C SER A 26 -11.94 -1.46 -10.18
N THR A 27 -11.06 -2.41 -10.50
CA THR A 27 -9.60 -2.20 -10.47
C THR A 27 -9.16 -1.21 -11.54
N LEU A 28 -9.66 -1.34 -12.77
CA LEU A 28 -9.38 -0.39 -13.85
C LEU A 28 -9.87 1.02 -13.50
N PHE A 29 -11.07 1.14 -12.95
CA PHE A 29 -11.61 2.43 -12.51
C PHE A 29 -10.78 3.03 -11.38
N GLY A 30 -10.34 2.22 -10.41
CA GLY A 30 -9.42 2.64 -9.36
C GLY A 30 -8.08 3.14 -9.90
N MET A 31 -7.46 2.41 -10.83
CA MET A 31 -6.21 2.82 -11.48
C MET A 31 -6.37 4.12 -12.29
N LEU A 32 -7.49 4.27 -13.02
CA LEU A 32 -7.77 5.47 -13.80
C LEU A 32 -7.92 6.70 -12.89
N THR A 33 -8.71 6.59 -11.81
CA THR A 33 -8.89 7.68 -10.85
C THR A 33 -7.59 8.05 -10.15
N HIS A 34 -6.72 7.08 -9.88
CA HIS A 34 -5.36 7.31 -9.37
C HIS A 34 -4.51 8.13 -10.35
N VAL A 35 -4.44 7.74 -11.63
CA VAL A 35 -3.69 8.48 -12.68
C VAL A 35 -4.23 9.91 -12.85
N VAL A 36 -5.56 10.08 -12.79
CA VAL A 36 -6.17 11.41 -12.83
C VAL A 36 -5.72 12.24 -11.61
N TRP A 37 -5.69 11.65 -10.42
CA TRP A 37 -5.21 12.32 -9.20
C TRP A 37 -3.72 12.69 -9.27
N ASP A 38 -2.89 11.85 -9.89
CA ASP A 38 -1.47 12.12 -10.11
C ASP A 38 -1.25 13.38 -10.96
N ALA A 39 -2.14 13.62 -11.94
CA ALA A 39 -2.09 14.82 -12.78
C ALA A 39 -2.34 16.14 -12.02
N PHE A 40 -2.90 16.07 -10.80
CA PHE A 40 -3.07 17.22 -9.89
C PHE A 40 -1.96 17.36 -8.84
N THR A 41 -1.13 16.32 -8.65
CA THR A 41 -0.23 16.22 -7.49
C THR A 41 1.25 16.09 -7.86
N HIS A 42 1.57 16.04 -9.15
CA HIS A 42 2.95 16.02 -9.64
C HIS A 42 3.30 17.30 -10.38
N ASN A 43 4.57 17.70 -10.31
CA ASN A 43 5.08 18.91 -10.96
C ASN A 43 4.84 18.94 -12.48
N THR A 44 4.95 17.78 -13.14
CA THR A 44 4.68 17.58 -14.58
C THR A 44 3.24 17.16 -14.87
N GLY A 45 2.37 17.16 -13.86
CA GLY A 45 0.97 16.81 -14.01
C GLY A 45 0.22 17.80 -14.89
N TYR A 46 -0.64 17.29 -15.77
CA TYR A 46 -1.40 18.10 -16.74
C TYR A 46 -2.14 19.27 -16.08
N PHE A 47 -2.82 19.01 -14.96
CA PHE A 47 -3.60 20.05 -14.27
C PHE A 47 -2.70 21.01 -13.50
N VAL A 48 -1.60 20.53 -12.90
CA VAL A 48 -0.60 21.38 -12.25
C VAL A 48 0.01 22.39 -13.23
N MET A 49 0.27 21.96 -14.47
CA MET A 49 0.80 22.85 -15.52
C MET A 49 -0.23 23.87 -16.05
N LYS A 50 -1.53 23.58 -15.94
CA LYS A 50 -2.61 24.44 -16.48
C LYS A 50 -3.27 25.34 -15.44
N ILE A 51 -3.27 24.94 -14.18
CA ILE A 51 -3.95 25.63 -13.09
C ILE A 51 -2.89 26.33 -12.23
N ALA A 52 -2.71 27.64 -12.44
CA ALA A 52 -1.68 28.42 -11.74
C ALA A 52 -1.79 28.35 -10.20
N LEU A 53 -3.02 28.21 -9.67
CA LEU A 53 -3.29 28.05 -8.23
C LEU A 53 -2.51 26.86 -7.62
N LEU A 54 -2.35 25.77 -8.35
CA LEU A 54 -1.65 24.56 -7.87
C LEU A 54 -0.14 24.76 -7.74
N GLN A 55 0.42 25.74 -8.46
CA GLN A 55 1.84 26.08 -8.43
C GLN A 55 2.16 27.17 -7.40
N ILE A 56 1.15 27.80 -6.79
CA ILE A 56 1.37 28.80 -5.75
C ILE A 56 2.10 28.15 -4.58
N GLU A 57 3.21 28.76 -4.18
CA GLU A 57 3.99 28.33 -3.05
C GLU A 57 3.42 28.90 -1.76
N LEU A 58 3.10 28.00 -0.83
CA LEU A 58 2.84 28.34 0.55
C LEU A 58 4.03 27.84 1.37
N ARG A 59 4.72 28.74 2.08
CA ARG A 59 5.93 28.41 2.87
C ARG A 59 6.99 27.66 2.04
N SER A 60 7.23 28.12 0.80
CA SER A 60 8.19 27.52 -0.15
C SER A 60 7.85 26.09 -0.61
N ILE A 61 6.60 25.66 -0.42
CA ILE A 61 6.09 24.37 -0.89
C ILE A 61 4.89 24.65 -1.81
N PRO A 62 4.90 24.17 -3.06
CA PRO A 62 3.78 24.31 -3.98
C PRO A 62 2.50 23.64 -3.45
N LEU A 63 1.34 24.23 -3.74
CA LEU A 63 0.03 23.73 -3.30
C LEU A 63 -0.23 22.27 -3.73
N TYR A 64 0.21 21.88 -4.93
CA TYR A 64 0.06 20.50 -5.41
C TYR A 64 0.73 19.46 -4.50
N LYS A 65 1.84 19.81 -3.83
CA LYS A 65 2.51 18.90 -2.86
C LYS A 65 1.70 18.76 -1.57
N TYR A 66 1.02 19.83 -1.15
CA TYR A 66 0.08 19.73 -0.03
C TYR A 66 -1.11 18.84 -0.37
N MET A 67 -1.63 18.91 -1.60
CA MET A 67 -2.66 17.98 -2.05
C MET A 67 -2.16 16.53 -2.09
N GLN A 68 -0.92 16.32 -2.56
CA GLN A 68 -0.27 15.02 -2.58
C GLN A 68 -0.21 14.41 -1.17
N HIS A 69 0.48 15.08 -0.24
CA HIS A 69 0.65 14.56 1.12
C HIS A 69 -0.66 14.55 1.92
N GLY A 70 -1.52 15.55 1.71
CA GLY A 70 -2.83 15.66 2.35
C GLY A 70 -3.73 14.48 2.00
N SER A 71 -3.79 14.07 0.73
CA SER A 71 -4.57 12.90 0.31
C SER A 71 -4.07 11.60 0.96
N THR A 72 -2.76 11.43 1.07
CA THR A 72 -2.15 10.27 1.76
C THR A 72 -2.52 10.25 3.25
N CYS A 73 -2.46 11.40 3.93
CA CYS A 73 -2.86 11.50 5.33
C CYS A 73 -4.35 11.18 5.53
N VAL A 74 -5.23 11.74 4.68
CA VAL A 74 -6.67 11.46 4.74
C VAL A 74 -6.95 9.98 4.47
N GLY A 75 -6.31 9.39 3.47
CA GLY A 75 -6.44 7.96 3.16
C GLY A 75 -5.99 7.07 4.33
N LEU A 76 -4.87 7.40 4.97
CA LEU A 76 -4.39 6.68 6.14
C LEU A 76 -5.37 6.79 7.33
N LEU A 77 -5.88 7.99 7.61
CA LEU A 77 -6.86 8.19 8.69
C LEU A 77 -8.15 7.42 8.44
N LEU A 78 -8.63 7.41 7.19
CA LEU A 78 -9.82 6.66 6.80
C LEU A 78 -9.58 5.15 6.93
N LEU A 79 -8.40 4.65 6.53
CA LEU A 79 -8.01 3.26 6.73
C LEU A 79 -7.99 2.88 8.22
N LEU A 80 -7.35 3.69 9.06
CA LEU A 80 -7.29 3.46 10.50
C LEU A 80 -8.69 3.52 11.14
N TYR A 81 -9.55 4.43 10.69
CA TYR A 81 -10.94 4.53 11.14
C TYR A 81 -11.74 3.26 10.79
N VAL A 82 -11.64 2.78 9.54
CA VAL A 82 -12.31 1.55 9.11
C VAL A 82 -11.80 0.35 9.92
N LEU A 83 -10.48 0.19 10.07
CA LEU A 83 -9.90 -0.88 10.88
C LEU A 83 -10.41 -0.82 12.32
N TRP A 84 -10.40 0.37 12.94
CA TRP A 84 -10.91 0.53 14.30
C TRP A 84 -12.40 0.21 14.43
N LYS A 85 -13.21 0.57 13.42
CA LYS A 85 -14.65 0.31 13.41
C LYS A 85 -14.99 -1.18 13.26
N TYR A 86 -14.21 -1.93 12.49
CA TYR A 86 -14.46 -3.34 12.19
C TYR A 86 -13.60 -4.32 13.01
N LYS A 87 -13.01 -3.86 14.11
CA LYS A 87 -12.26 -4.75 15.01
C LYS A 87 -13.21 -5.67 15.80
N ASP A 88 -12.91 -6.96 15.84
CA ASP A 88 -13.60 -8.00 16.61
C ASP A 88 -12.90 -8.27 17.96
N GLU A 89 -13.55 -7.94 19.07
CA GLU A 89 -12.91 -8.03 20.39
C GLU A 89 -12.81 -9.46 20.96
N THR A 90 -13.29 -10.47 20.24
CA THR A 90 -13.27 -11.86 20.71
C THR A 90 -11.95 -12.60 20.42
N GLY A 91 -11.42 -13.33 21.41
CA GLY A 91 -10.31 -14.30 21.24
C GLY A 91 -8.88 -13.73 21.30
N LYS A 92 -8.23 -13.85 22.46
CA LYS A 92 -6.79 -13.61 22.66
C LYS A 92 -6.05 -14.92 22.98
N ASP A 93 -5.81 -15.75 21.97
CA ASP A 93 -4.98 -16.95 22.15
C ASP A 93 -3.48 -16.65 22.04
N MET A 94 -2.74 -17.10 23.04
CA MET A 94 -1.29 -16.86 23.18
C MET A 94 -0.44 -17.64 22.14
N ILE A 95 -0.88 -18.84 21.74
CA ILE A 95 -0.20 -19.65 20.72
C ILE A 95 -0.25 -18.96 19.34
N VAL A 96 -1.40 -18.37 18.99
CA VAL A 96 -1.59 -17.59 17.76
C VAL A 96 -0.66 -16.37 17.72
N ALA A 97 -0.31 -15.79 18.88
CA ALA A 97 0.57 -14.63 18.94
C ALA A 97 2.02 -14.94 18.54
N LEU A 98 2.52 -16.15 18.86
CA LEU A 98 3.89 -16.55 18.52
C LEU A 98 4.07 -16.83 17.03
N GLU A 99 3.18 -17.62 16.42
CA GLU A 99 3.22 -17.89 14.98
C GLU A 99 3.02 -16.60 14.17
N LYS A 100 2.15 -15.69 14.65
CA LYS A 100 2.02 -14.35 14.08
C LYS A 100 3.32 -13.55 14.16
N ARG A 101 4.03 -13.59 15.29
CA ARG A 101 5.32 -12.89 15.43
C ARG A 101 6.36 -13.44 14.44
N LYS A 102 6.42 -14.76 14.27
CA LYS A 102 7.30 -15.40 13.27
C LYS A 102 6.95 -14.94 11.85
N TYR A 103 5.66 -14.93 11.50
CA TYR A 103 5.18 -14.47 10.20
C TYR A 103 5.62 -13.02 9.90
N TRP A 104 5.37 -12.08 10.81
CA TRP A 104 5.80 -10.68 10.63
C TRP A 104 7.32 -10.52 10.59
N PHE A 105 8.06 -11.31 11.39
CA PHE A 105 9.52 -11.30 11.34
C PHE A 105 10.06 -11.82 10.01
N SER A 106 9.45 -12.88 9.45
CA SER A 106 9.77 -13.37 8.10
C SER A 106 9.51 -12.31 7.03
N ILE A 107 8.39 -11.57 7.11
CA ILE A 107 8.13 -10.46 6.19
C ILE A 107 9.25 -9.41 6.26
N ILE A 108 9.67 -9.01 7.45
CA ILE A 108 10.73 -8.01 7.63
C ILE A 108 12.04 -8.50 7.00
N ILE A 109 12.42 -9.76 7.23
CA ILE A 109 13.64 -10.34 6.64
C ILE A 109 13.57 -10.36 5.12
N VAL A 110 12.50 -10.91 4.55
CA VAL A 110 12.35 -11.03 3.09
C VAL A 110 12.29 -9.64 2.44
N THR A 111 11.56 -8.70 3.05
CA THR A 111 11.50 -7.31 2.59
C THR A 111 12.87 -6.65 2.60
N ALA A 112 13.64 -6.78 3.69
CA ALA A 112 14.97 -6.20 3.80
C ALA A 112 15.92 -6.81 2.75
N PHE A 113 15.85 -8.13 2.54
CA PHE A 113 16.64 -8.81 1.52
C PHE A 113 16.30 -8.29 0.11
N ILE A 114 15.02 -8.23 -0.26
CA ILE A 114 14.58 -7.73 -1.57
C ILE A 114 15.01 -6.27 -1.76
N PHE A 115 14.83 -5.44 -0.73
CA PHE A 115 15.21 -4.02 -0.79
C PHE A 115 16.72 -3.85 -1.00
N ILE A 116 17.53 -4.61 -0.27
CA ILE A 116 19.00 -4.59 -0.42
C ILE A 116 19.37 -5.02 -1.84
N VAL A 117 18.82 -6.14 -2.32
CA VAL A 117 19.07 -6.63 -3.69
C VAL A 117 18.67 -5.58 -4.72
N HIS A 118 17.49 -4.97 -4.59
CA HIS A 118 17.06 -3.87 -5.46
C HIS A 118 18.07 -2.73 -5.44
N ALA A 119 18.46 -2.25 -4.26
CA ALA A 119 19.40 -1.14 -4.11
C ALA A 119 20.79 -1.40 -4.71
N PHE A 120 21.22 -2.67 -4.77
CA PHE A 120 22.48 -3.06 -5.41
C PHE A 120 22.37 -3.27 -6.92
N LEU A 121 21.22 -3.75 -7.40
CA LEU A 121 21.02 -4.09 -8.82
C LEU A 121 20.57 -2.90 -9.67
N ASP A 122 19.83 -1.96 -9.08
CA ASP A 122 19.27 -0.81 -9.79
C ASP A 122 20.31 0.32 -9.89
N PRO A 123 20.89 0.58 -11.08
CA PRO A 123 21.91 1.61 -11.25
C PRO A 123 21.37 3.03 -11.06
N TYR A 124 20.04 3.20 -11.10
CA TYR A 124 19.35 4.47 -10.93
C TYR A 124 18.94 4.72 -9.47
N PHE A 125 19.17 3.75 -8.58
CA PHE A 125 18.88 3.92 -7.16
C PHE A 125 19.91 4.84 -6.51
N HIS A 126 19.46 6.04 -6.15
CA HIS A 126 20.26 7.00 -5.40
C HIS A 126 19.67 7.22 -4.01
N ILE A 127 20.50 7.02 -2.98
CA ILE A 127 20.10 7.24 -1.56
C ILE A 127 19.69 8.69 -1.26
N PHE A 128 20.05 9.64 -2.12
CA PHE A 128 19.64 11.04 -2.00
C PHE A 128 18.28 11.33 -2.63
N GLN A 129 17.75 10.41 -3.45
CA GLN A 129 16.43 10.52 -4.04
C GLN A 129 15.40 9.83 -3.15
N ILE A 130 14.80 10.62 -2.25
CA ILE A 130 13.80 10.16 -1.27
C ILE A 130 12.67 9.35 -1.94
N GLY A 131 12.22 9.77 -3.13
CA GLY A 131 11.18 9.07 -3.88
C GLY A 131 11.58 7.63 -4.25
N GLY A 132 12.83 7.42 -4.68
CA GLY A 132 13.33 6.09 -5.02
C GLY A 132 13.36 5.16 -3.81
N ILE A 133 13.86 5.65 -2.66
CA ILE A 133 13.85 4.89 -1.41
C ILE A 133 12.42 4.49 -1.01
N ILE A 134 11.47 5.43 -1.08
CA ILE A 134 10.08 5.16 -0.70
C ILE A 134 9.45 4.11 -1.63
N VAL A 135 9.60 4.27 -2.95
CA VAL A 135 9.01 3.34 -3.94
C VAL A 135 9.63 1.94 -3.84
N SER A 136 10.96 1.85 -3.76
CA SER A 136 11.65 0.56 -3.58
C SER A 136 11.27 -0.10 -2.25
N GLY A 137 11.15 0.68 -1.17
CA GLY A 137 10.71 0.19 0.13
C GLY A 137 9.29 -0.38 0.11
N LEU A 138 8.35 0.35 -0.49
CA LEU A 138 6.96 -0.09 -0.66
C LEU A 138 6.87 -1.35 -1.52
N THR A 139 7.59 -1.38 -2.65
CA THR A 139 7.61 -2.52 -3.58
C THR A 139 8.19 -3.77 -2.91
N SER A 140 9.31 -3.62 -2.21
CA SER A 140 9.96 -4.72 -1.48
C SER A 140 9.07 -5.25 -0.36
N SER A 141 8.36 -4.36 0.33
CA SER A 141 7.40 -4.75 1.40
C SER A 141 6.22 -5.53 0.83
N PHE A 142 5.67 -5.09 -0.30
CA PHE A 142 4.60 -5.80 -0.99
C PHE A 142 5.05 -7.20 -1.43
N CYS A 143 6.20 -7.31 -2.10
CA CYS A 143 6.77 -8.60 -2.50
C CYS A 143 7.04 -9.50 -1.30
N GLY A 144 7.59 -8.95 -0.21
CA GLY A 144 7.84 -9.68 1.03
C GLY A 144 6.55 -10.26 1.63
N ILE A 145 5.48 -9.48 1.70
CA ILE A 145 4.17 -9.96 2.15
C ILE A 145 3.66 -11.10 1.26
N VAL A 146 3.70 -10.94 -0.07
CA VAL A 146 3.20 -11.95 -1.03
C VAL A 146 3.99 -13.25 -0.91
N ILE A 147 5.32 -13.19 -0.93
CA ILE A 147 6.20 -14.37 -0.87
C ILE A 147 5.98 -15.13 0.44
N VAL A 148 6.01 -14.42 1.58
CA VAL A 148 5.82 -15.06 2.89
C VAL A 148 4.41 -15.64 3.00
N SER A 149 3.38 -14.96 2.48
CA SER A 149 2.00 -15.48 2.45
C SER A 149 1.88 -16.79 1.66
N ILE A 150 2.53 -16.87 0.49
CA ILE A 150 2.54 -18.10 -0.33
C ILE A 150 3.24 -19.24 0.41
N VAL A 151 4.39 -18.97 1.04
CA VAL A 151 5.16 -19.97 1.78
C VAL A 151 4.36 -20.53 2.96
N TYR A 152 3.69 -19.66 3.72
CA TYR A 152 2.85 -20.09 4.84
C TYR A 152 1.63 -20.88 4.36
N LYS A 153 0.96 -20.43 3.29
CA LYS A 153 -0.16 -21.15 2.70
C LYS A 153 0.20 -22.53 2.15
N ALA A 154 1.44 -22.72 1.67
CA ALA A 154 1.91 -24.02 1.17
C ALA A 154 2.35 -24.99 2.27
N ARG A 155 2.54 -24.48 3.50
CA ARG A 155 2.90 -25.28 4.68
C ARG A 155 1.68 -25.87 5.38
N ASP A 156 0.53 -25.21 5.25
CA ASP A 156 -0.79 -25.65 5.72
C ASP A 156 -1.42 -26.66 4.74
#